data_AF-A0A1F9GSD8-F1
#
_entry.id   AF-A0A1F9GSD8-F1
#
_cell.length_a   1.000
_cell.length_b   1.000
_cell.length_c   1.000
_cell.angle_alpha   90.00
_cell.angle_beta   90.00
_cell.angle_gamma   90.00
#
_symmetry.space_group_name_H-M   'P 1'
#
loop_
_entity.id
_entity.type
_entity.pdbx_description
1 polymer ?
#
loop_
_entity_poly.entity_id
_entity_poly.type
_entity_poly.pdbx_seq_one_letter_code
_entity_poly.pdbx_strand_id
1 'polypeptide(L)'
;MSWKEMSLEQLADSLGVNYAEVREKQKLIDLIVKAREKNGISQAKLAKMVGVSQSRIAQIESGIGTSKITFDVLLNILSIMGYDFKIIYKKAA
;
A
#
# COMPACT_ATOMS: atom_id res chain seq x y z
N MET A 1 -8.97 -1.46 36.08
CA MET A 1 -9.45 -2.22 34.90
C MET A 1 -8.23 -2.72 34.15
N SER A 2 -8.09 -4.03 34.00
CA SER A 2 -6.98 -4.63 33.24
C SER A 2 -7.25 -4.37 31.76
N TRP A 3 -6.57 -3.37 31.19
CA TRP A 3 -6.49 -3.25 29.75
C TRP A 3 -5.69 -4.46 29.29
N LYS A 4 -6.36 -5.46 28.72
CA LYS A 4 -5.70 -6.62 28.11
C LYS A 4 -4.67 -6.06 27.13
N GLU A 5 -3.39 -6.31 27.40
CA GLU A 5 -2.33 -6.10 26.42
C GLU A 5 -2.62 -7.04 25.25
N MET A 6 -3.28 -6.53 24.22
CA MET A 6 -3.53 -7.23 22.98
C MET A 6 -2.44 -6.84 22.01
N SER A 7 -1.74 -7.84 21.46
CA SER A 7 -0.80 -7.58 20.36
C SER A 7 -1.55 -7.02 19.15
N LEU A 8 -0.85 -6.23 18.32
CA LEU A 8 -1.41 -5.68 17.08
C LEU A 8 -1.91 -6.78 16.13
N GLU A 9 -1.27 -7.94 16.14
CA GLU A 9 -1.65 -9.13 15.37
C GLU A 9 -2.98 -9.69 15.87
N GLN A 10 -3.12 -9.91 17.18
CA GLN A 10 -4.37 -10.36 17.80
C GLN A 10 -5.52 -9.37 17.58
N LEU A 11 -5.23 -8.06 17.60
CA LEU A 11 -6.21 -7.04 17.29
C LEU A 11 -6.65 -7.09 15.83
N ALA A 12 -5.70 -7.19 14.89
CA ALA A 12 -6.01 -7.28 13.47
C ALA A 12 -6.85 -8.54 13.16
N ASP A 13 -6.48 -9.69 13.73
CA ASP A 13 -7.25 -10.93 13.58
C ASP A 13 -8.67 -10.79 14.13
N SER A 14 -8.84 -10.14 15.29
CA SER A 14 -10.17 -9.88 15.87
C SER A 14 -11.05 -8.97 15.01
N LEU A 15 -10.43 -8.12 14.18
CA LEU A 15 -11.10 -7.21 13.25
C LEU A 15 -11.29 -7.84 11.86
N GLY A 16 -10.87 -9.09 11.66
CA GLY A 16 -10.91 -9.78 10.37
C GLY A 16 -9.96 -9.17 9.33
N VAL A 17 -8.87 -8.54 9.78
CA VAL A 17 -7.89 -7.89 8.92
C VAL A 17 -6.62 -8.73 8.89
N ASN A 18 -6.18 -9.10 7.68
CA ASN A 18 -4.88 -9.74 7.51
C ASN A 18 -3.76 -8.70 7.72
N TYR A 19 -3.18 -8.69 8.93
CA TYR A 19 -2.13 -7.74 9.30
C TYR A 19 -0.92 -7.80 8.38
N ALA A 20 -0.47 -9.01 8.03
CA ALA A 20 0.69 -9.21 7.16
C ALA A 20 0.45 -8.61 5.77
N GLU A 21 -0.73 -8.84 5.20
CA GLU A 21 -1.13 -8.25 3.91
C GLU A 21 -1.15 -6.72 3.96
N VAL A 22 -1.80 -6.14 4.98
CA VAL A 22 -1.88 -4.68 5.13
C VAL A 22 -0.49 -4.08 5.28
N ARG A 23 0.38 -4.73 6.06
CA ARG A 23 1.77 -4.30 6.25
C ARG A 23 2.56 -4.29 4.94
N GLU A 24 2.45 -5.33 4.11
CA GLU A 24 3.16 -5.37 2.83
C GLU A 24 2.58 -4.35 1.83
N LYS A 25 1.25 -4.15 1.79
CA LYS A 25 0.63 -3.10 0.99
C LYS A 25 1.10 -1.70 1.42
N GLN A 26 1.23 -1.45 2.72
CA GLN A 26 1.73 -0.17 3.22
C GLN A 26 3.16 0.12 2.74
N LYS A 27 4.04 -0.89 2.73
CA LYS A 27 5.40 -0.72 2.18
C LYS A 27 5.39 -0.37 0.70
N LEU A 28 4.49 -0.96 -0.08
CA LEU A 28 4.33 -0.62 -1.50
C LEU A 28 3.82 0.81 -1.68
N ILE A 29 2.88 1.26 -0.84
CA ILE A 29 2.41 2.64 -0.82
C ILE A 29 3.57 3.60 -0.54
N ASP A 30 4.38 3.32 0.49
CA ASP A 30 5.54 4.14 0.82
C ASP A 30 6.56 4.20 -0.34
N LEU A 31 6.74 3.09 -1.05
CA LEU A 31 7.57 3.02 -2.25
C LEU A 31 7.02 3.92 -3.37
N ILE A 32 5.69 3.88 -3.61
CA ILE A 32 5.03 4.73 -4.60
C ILE A 32 5.24 6.22 -4.27
N VAL A 33 5.03 6.61 -3.00
CA VAL A 33 5.22 8.01 -2.57
C VAL A 33 6.66 8.45 -2.81
N LYS A 34 7.65 7.66 -2.36
CA LYS A 34 9.07 7.96 -2.56
C LYS A 34 9.45 8.04 -4.04
N ALA A 35 8.94 7.12 -4.86
CA ALA A 35 9.17 7.13 -6.30
C ALA A 35 8.58 8.38 -6.96
N ARG A 36 7.37 8.79 -6.55
CA ARG A 36 6.67 9.96 -7.07
C ARG A 36 7.47 11.23 -6.78
N GLU A 37 7.91 11.36 -5.53
CA GLU A 37 8.70 12.50 -5.06
C GLU A 37 10.08 12.56 -5.72
N LYS A 38 10.76 11.41 -5.84
CA LYS A 38 12.05 11.31 -6.54
C LYS A 38 11.95 11.72 -8.01
N ASN A 39 10.83 11.41 -8.67
CA ASN A 39 10.56 11.81 -10.05
C ASN A 39 10.05 13.26 -10.17
N GLY A 40 9.86 13.97 -9.06
CA GLY A 40 9.42 15.37 -9.05
C GLY A 40 8.00 15.59 -9.58
N ILE A 41 7.15 14.56 -9.59
CA ILE A 41 5.78 14.66 -10.14
C ILE A 41 4.74 14.87 -9.02
N SER A 42 3.70 15.63 -9.32
CA SER A 42 2.57 15.83 -8.40
C SER A 42 1.65 14.61 -8.37
N GLN A 43 0.83 14.49 -7.34
CA GLN A 43 -0.24 13.47 -7.27
C GLN A 43 -1.19 13.56 -8.47
N ALA A 44 -1.50 14.77 -8.93
CA ALA A 44 -2.34 14.98 -10.11
C ALA A 44 -1.68 14.47 -11.40
N LYS A 45 -0.35 14.62 -11.51
CA LYS A 45 0.40 14.08 -12.66
C LYS A 45 0.44 12.54 -12.61
N LEU A 46 0.71 11.96 -11.44
CA LEU A 46 0.66 10.50 -11.26
C LEU A 46 -0.74 9.95 -11.59
N ALA A 47 -1.78 10.59 -11.11
CA ALA A 47 -3.17 10.21 -11.39
C ALA A 47 -3.47 10.18 -12.90
N LYS A 48 -3.01 11.19 -13.65
CA LYS A 48 -3.13 11.22 -15.12
C LYS A 48 -2.35 10.09 -15.80
N MET A 49 -1.18 9.72 -15.30
CA MET A 49 -0.39 8.61 -15.85
C MET A 49 -1.07 7.27 -15.62
N VAL A 50 -1.68 7.09 -14.45
CA VAL A 50 -2.37 5.85 -14.05
C VAL A 50 -3.78 5.74 -14.63
N GLY A 51 -4.39 6.88 -15.01
CA GLY A 51 -5.76 6.92 -15.53
C GLY A 51 -6.84 6.93 -14.43
N VAL A 52 -6.53 7.50 -13.26
CA VAL A 52 -7.44 7.61 -12.11
C VAL A 52 -7.60 9.05 -11.64
N SER A 53 -8.50 9.30 -10.69
CA SER A 53 -8.64 10.64 -10.10
C SER A 53 -7.46 10.97 -9.16
N GLN A 54 -7.15 12.26 -9.02
CA GLN A 54 -6.15 12.72 -8.05
C GLN A 54 -6.55 12.37 -6.61
N SER A 55 -7.84 12.44 -6.29
CA SER A 55 -8.37 12.01 -4.99
C SER A 55 -8.08 10.53 -4.71
N ARG A 56 -8.17 9.66 -5.73
CA ARG A 56 -7.82 8.24 -5.58
C ARG A 56 -6.33 8.04 -5.27
N ILE A 57 -5.45 8.78 -5.94
CA ILE A 57 -4.01 8.74 -5.62
C ILE A 57 -3.75 9.25 -4.20
N ALA A 58 -4.37 10.37 -3.79
CA ALA A 58 -4.22 10.90 -2.44
C ALA A 58 -4.71 9.91 -1.36
N GLN A 59 -5.85 9.24 -1.60
CA GLN A 59 -6.36 8.18 -0.73
C GLN A 59 -5.34 7.04 -0.60
N ILE A 60 -4.80 6.55 -1.72
CA ILE A 60 -3.79 5.49 -1.73
C ILE A 60 -2.55 5.93 -0.94
N GLU A 61 -1.99 7.11 -1.24
CA GLU A 61 -0.78 7.63 -0.57
C GLU A 61 -0.99 7.88 0.93
N SER A 62 -2.21 8.20 1.37
CA SER A 62 -2.52 8.37 2.80
C SER A 62 -2.55 7.07 3.61
N GLY A 63 -2.59 5.90 2.96
CA GLY A 63 -2.78 4.61 3.63
C GLY A 63 -4.20 4.38 4.19
N ILE A 64 -5.15 5.30 3.95
CA ILE A 64 -6.52 5.15 4.42
C ILE A 64 -7.25 4.09 3.59
N GLY A 65 -7.65 3.00 4.25
CA GLY A 65 -8.32 1.88 3.60
C GLY A 65 -7.38 0.96 2.82
N THR A 66 -6.09 0.91 3.19
CA THR A 66 -5.08 -0.01 2.61
C THR A 66 -5.57 -1.46 2.51
N SER A 67 -6.37 -1.93 3.47
CA SER A 67 -6.95 -3.28 3.43
C SER A 67 -7.79 -3.55 2.16
N LYS A 68 -8.47 -2.52 1.64
CA LYS A 68 -9.35 -2.61 0.46
C LYS A 68 -8.61 -2.38 -0.87
N ILE A 69 -7.37 -1.92 -0.83
CA ILE A 69 -6.55 -1.73 -2.04
C ILE A 69 -5.91 -3.07 -2.36
N THR A 70 -6.05 -3.55 -3.59
CA THR A 70 -5.45 -4.82 -4.00
C THR A 70 -3.98 -4.64 -4.40
N PHE A 71 -3.20 -5.72 -4.37
CA PHE A 71 -1.79 -5.66 -4.75
C PHE A 71 -1.60 -5.26 -6.23
N ASP A 72 -2.48 -5.73 -7.13
CA ASP A 72 -2.40 -5.39 -8.55
C ASP A 72 -2.47 -3.88 -8.80
N VAL A 73 -3.31 -3.15 -8.06
CA VAL A 73 -3.40 -1.69 -8.17
C VAL A 73 -2.07 -1.03 -7.81
N LEU A 74 -1.46 -1.43 -6.70
CA LEU A 74 -0.20 -0.86 -6.22
C LEU A 74 0.96 -1.18 -7.18
N LEU A 75 1.03 -2.44 -7.63
CA LEU A 75 2.04 -2.90 -8.58
C LEU A 75 1.90 -2.24 -9.95
N ASN A 76 0.66 -2.05 -10.44
CA ASN A 76 0.42 -1.36 -11.70
C ASN A 76 0.87 0.11 -11.66
N ILE A 77 0.64 0.81 -10.54
CA ILE A 77 1.14 2.19 -10.35
C ILE A 77 2.67 2.21 -10.49
N LEU A 78 3.37 1.31 -9.80
CA LEU A 78 4.83 1.19 -9.87
C LEU A 78 5.31 0.84 -11.29
N SER A 79 4.62 -0.07 -11.98
CA SER A 79 4.92 -0.45 -13.36
C SER A 79 4.83 0.74 -14.32
N ILE A 80 3.78 1.58 -14.20
CA ILE A 80 3.60 2.79 -15.01
C ILE A 80 4.70 3.82 -14.71
N MET A 81 5.22 3.83 -13.49
CA MET A 81 6.36 4.66 -13.09
C MET A 81 7.72 4.09 -13.52
N GLY A 82 7.74 2.96 -14.24
CA GLY A 82 8.95 2.35 -14.80
C GLY A 82 9.67 1.37 -13.87
N TYR A 83 9.02 0.92 -12.80
CA TYR A 83 9.56 -0.12 -11.91
C TYR A 83 9.19 -1.50 -12.41
N ASP A 84 10.17 -2.39 -12.42
CA ASP A 84 9.96 -3.82 -12.58
C ASP A 84 10.05 -4.52 -11.23
N PHE A 85 9.35 -5.64 -11.06
CA PHE A 85 9.28 -6.36 -9.79
C PHE A 85 9.27 -7.87 -10.02
N LYS A 86 10.00 -8.56 -9.14
CA LYS A 86 10.06 -10.02 -9.09
C LYS A 86 9.41 -10.53 -7.83
N ILE A 87 8.48 -11.46 -7.97
CA ILE A 87 7.86 -12.15 -6.84
C ILE A 87 8.82 -13.25 -6.37
N ILE A 88 9.18 -13.21 -5.09
CA ILE A 88 9.98 -14.23 -4.42
C ILE A 88 9.13 -14.79 -3.27
N TYR A 89 9.05 -16.12 -3.18
CA TYR A 89 8.37 -16.78 -2.08
C TYR A 89 9.39 -17.38 -1.10
N LYS A 90 9.03 -17.40 0.17
CA LYS A 90 9.71 -18.17 1.21
C LYS A 90 8.65 -18.95 2.00
N LYS A 91 9.00 -20.15 2.45
CA LYS A 91 8.13 -20.93 3.33
C LYS A 91 7.93 -20.15 4.63
N ALA A 92 6.68 -19.95 5.05
CA ALA A 92 6.39 -19.45 6.39
C ALA A 92 6.98 -20.46 7.40
N ALA A 93 7.84 -19.97 8.29
CA ALA A 93 8.47 -20.76 9.33
C ALA A 93 7.47 -21.09 10.43
#